data_AF-A0A939ALE9-F1
#
_entry.id   AF-A0A939ALE9-F1
#
_cell.length_a   1.000
_cell.length_b   1.000
_cell.length_c   1.000
_cell.angle_alpha   90.00
_cell.angle_beta   90.00
_cell.angle_gamma   90.00
#
_symmetry.space_group_name_H-M   'P 1'
#
loop_
_entity.id
_entity.type
_entity.pdbx_description
1 polymer ?
#
loop_
_entity_poly.entity_id
_entity_poly.type
_entity_poly.pdbx_seq_one_letter_code
_entity_poly.pdbx_strand_id
1 'polypeptide(L)'
;MSAIWRILIYTLIAGSIAALTAPIPGTSLLLTALEIYMLVYLAKLNDFKLGFKEIGYSAITIYGLSTLLKDTALEILNFFPIIGWGAEVIVAMLFVLFLGLLANLYFSKPLRHRRDLEKHTH
;
A
#
# COMPACT_ATOMS: atom_id res chain seq x y z
N MET A 1 17.19 -7.42 4.55
CA MET A 1 16.68 -6.51 3.50
C MET A 1 15.69 -5.54 4.13
N SER A 2 16.00 -4.24 4.09
CA SER A 2 15.17 -3.17 4.68
C SER A 2 13.74 -3.17 4.12
N ALA A 3 12.74 -2.87 4.95
CA ALA A 3 11.34 -2.74 4.54
C ALA A 3 11.14 -1.69 3.42
N ILE A 4 11.96 -0.64 3.43
CA ILE A 4 11.98 0.43 2.42
C ILE A 4 12.34 -0.12 1.04
N TRP A 5 13.31 -1.04 0.95
CA TRP A 5 13.71 -1.66 -0.31
C TRP A 5 12.55 -2.41 -0.96
N ARG A 6 11.72 -3.06 -0.15
CA ARG A 6 10.57 -3.83 -0.63
C ARG A 6 9.47 -2.91 -1.13
N ILE A 7 9.21 -1.81 -0.42
CA ILE A 7 8.23 -0.79 -0.84
C ILE A 7 8.61 -0.21 -2.20
N LEU A 8 9.89 0.07 -2.44
CA LEU A 8 10.37 0.55 -3.74
C LEU A 8 10.14 -0.47 -4.86
N ILE A 9 10.36 -1.76 -4.60
CA ILE A 9 10.05 -2.82 -5.57
C ILE A 9 8.56 -2.85 -5.90
N TYR A 10 7.68 -2.85 -4.89
CA TYR A 10 6.23 -2.82 -5.12
C TYR A 10 5.78 -1.55 -5.85
N THR A 11 6.41 -0.42 -5.56
CA THR A 11 6.15 0.86 -6.25
C THR A 11 6.54 0.78 -7.73
N LEU A 12 7.67 0.15 -8.04
CA LEU A 12 8.15 -0.02 -9.41
C LEU A 12 7.29 -1.02 -10.20
N ILE A 13 6.81 -2.08 -9.54
CA ILE A 13 5.83 -3.03 -10.10
C ILE A 13 4.50 -2.32 -10.36
N ALA A 14 4.02 -1.50 -9.42
CA ALA A 14 2.79 -0.73 -9.59
C ALA A 14 2.88 0.26 -10.76
N GLY A 15 3.99 0.98 -10.88
CA GLY A 15 4.25 1.86 -12.03
C GLY A 15 4.30 1.09 -13.35
N SER A 16 4.94 -0.09 -13.37
CA SER A 16 4.98 -0.94 -14.56
C SER A 16 3.59 -1.47 -14.95
N ILE A 17 2.81 -1.94 -13.98
CA ILE A 17 1.44 -2.39 -14.22
C ILE A 17 0.60 -1.23 -14.75
N ALA A 18 0.62 -0.08 -14.07
CA ALA A 18 -0.11 1.11 -14.52
C ALA A 18 0.30 1.53 -15.93
N ALA A 19 1.60 1.57 -16.26
CA ALA A 19 2.05 1.96 -17.60
C ALA A 19 1.62 0.97 -18.70
N LEU A 20 1.57 -0.33 -18.39
CA LEU A 20 1.20 -1.37 -19.35
C LEU A 20 -0.32 -1.55 -19.47
N THR A 21 -1.08 -1.14 -18.46
CA THR A 21 -2.51 -1.45 -18.35
C THR A 21 -3.39 -0.20 -18.17
N ALA A 22 -2.82 1.01 -18.16
CA ALA A 22 -3.51 2.31 -18.10
C ALA A 22 -4.79 2.38 -18.95
N PRO A 23 -4.79 2.03 -20.25
CA PRO A 23 -5.99 2.12 -21.07
C PRO A 23 -7.01 0.99 -20.83
N ILE A 24 -6.73 0.05 -19.93
CA ILE A 24 -7.57 -1.12 -19.67
C ILE A 24 -8.46 -0.82 -18.45
N PRO A 25 -9.80 -0.78 -18.61
CA PRO A 25 -10.70 -0.66 -17.48
C PRO A 25 -10.53 -1.87 -16.54
N GLY A 26 -10.30 -1.61 -15.24
CA GLY A 26 -10.04 -2.66 -14.24
C GLY A 26 -8.60 -2.70 -13.71
N THR A 27 -7.68 -1.92 -14.28
CA THR A 27 -6.30 -1.76 -13.78
C THR A 27 -6.23 -1.31 -12.33
N SER A 28 -7.18 -0.48 -11.90
CA SER A 28 -7.34 -0.04 -10.50
C SER A 28 -7.51 -1.23 -9.54
N LEU A 29 -8.23 -2.29 -9.93
CA LEU A 29 -8.40 -3.49 -9.10
C LEU A 29 -7.10 -4.27 -8.95
N LEU A 30 -6.32 -4.40 -10.02
CA LEU A 30 -5.01 -5.06 -9.99
C LEU A 30 -4.02 -4.31 -9.09
N LEU A 31 -3.98 -2.98 -9.21
CA LEU A 31 -3.16 -2.12 -8.36
C LEU A 31 -3.57 -2.22 -6.90
N THR A 32 -4.87 -2.25 -6.61
CA THR A 32 -5.35 -2.37 -5.24
C THR A 32 -5.10 -3.77 -4.66
N ALA A 33 -5.19 -4.83 -5.47
CA ALA A 33 -4.78 -6.17 -5.04
C ALA A 33 -3.29 -6.23 -4.68
N LEU A 34 -2.44 -5.53 -5.45
CA LEU A 34 -1.01 -5.40 -5.17
C LEU A 34 -0.75 -4.63 -3.86
N GLU A 35 -1.48 -3.55 -3.63
CA GLU A 35 -1.42 -2.77 -2.38
C GLU A 35 -1.77 -3.63 -1.16
N ILE A 36 -2.90 -4.34 -1.22
CA ILE A 36 -3.33 -5.23 -0.14
C ILE A 36 -2.28 -6.32 0.10
N TYR A 37 -1.75 -6.92 -0.97
CA TYR A 37 -0.70 -7.94 -0.85
C TYR A 37 0.56 -7.39 -0.16
N MET A 38 1.02 -6.20 -0.56
CA MET A 38 2.16 -5.53 0.06
C MET A 38 1.91 -5.27 1.55
N LEU A 39 0.72 -4.82 1.93
CA LEU A 39 0.34 -4.54 3.32
C LEU A 39 0.32 -5.80 4.18
N VAL A 40 -0.30 -6.87 3.68
CA VAL A 40 -0.32 -8.18 4.36
C VAL A 40 1.11 -8.72 4.52
N TYR A 41 1.94 -8.54 3.50
CA TYR A 41 3.33 -8.99 3.53
C TYR A 41 4.18 -8.20 4.54
N LEU A 42 4.03 -6.86 4.58
CA LEU A 42 4.69 -5.99 5.57
C LEU A 42 4.25 -6.31 7.00
N ALA A 43 2.97 -6.63 7.21
CA ALA A 43 2.47 -7.04 8.52
C ALA A 43 3.09 -8.36 9.00
N LYS A 44 3.14 -9.37 8.11
CA LYS A 44 3.77 -10.67 8.40
C LYS A 44 5.26 -10.54 8.72
N LEU A 45 5.97 -9.64 8.01
CA LEU A 45 7.39 -9.38 8.23
C LEU A 45 7.71 -8.75 9.59
N ASN A 46 6.74 -8.05 10.20
CA ASN A 46 6.92 -7.37 11.48
C ASN A 46 6.34 -8.16 12.67
N ASP A 47 6.13 -9.49 12.53
CA ASP A 47 5.59 -10.38 13.57
C ASP A 47 4.21 -9.95 14.13
N PHE A 48 3.49 -9.12 13.39
CA PHE A 48 2.11 -8.78 13.73
C PHE A 48 1.22 -9.98 13.39
N LYS A 49 0.74 -10.68 14.42
CA LYS A 49 -0.35 -11.66 14.31
C LYS A 49 -1.65 -10.92 14.02
N LEU A 50 -1.84 -10.47 12.79
CA LEU A 50 -3.16 -10.03 12.34
C LEU A 50 -4.05 -11.27 12.18
N GLY A 51 -5.11 -11.38 12.96
CA GLY A 51 -6.12 -12.41 12.74
C GLY A 51 -6.76 -12.22 11.36
N PHE A 52 -7.16 -13.29 10.67
CA PHE A 52 -7.76 -13.23 9.32
C PHE A 52 -8.95 -12.24 9.23
N LYS A 53 -9.69 -12.06 10.33
CA LYS A 53 -10.77 -11.06 10.47
C LYS A 53 -10.25 -9.60 10.50
N GLU A 54 -9.15 -9.35 11.20
CA GLU A 54 -8.54 -8.02 11.32
C GLU A 54 -7.81 -7.63 10.02
N ILE A 55 -7.18 -8.60 9.35
CA ILE A 55 -6.66 -8.42 7.98
C ILE A 55 -7.80 -8.08 7.03
N GLY A 56 -8.91 -8.81 7.10
CA GLY A 56 -10.09 -8.56 6.25
C GLY A 56 -10.67 -7.16 6.47
N TYR A 57 -10.90 -6.75 7.71
CA TYR A 57 -11.39 -5.40 8.02
C TYR A 57 -10.40 -4.31 7.60
N SER A 58 -9.12 -4.47 7.92
CA SER A 58 -8.09 -3.50 7.53
C SER A 58 -7.95 -3.42 6.00
N ALA A 59 -8.01 -4.56 5.31
CA ALA A 59 -7.96 -4.61 3.86
C ALA A 59 -9.17 -3.93 3.23
N ILE A 60 -10.38 -4.10 3.77
CA ILE A 60 -11.59 -3.42 3.28
C ILE A 60 -11.52 -1.92 3.55
N THR A 61 -11.06 -1.50 4.73
CA THR A 61 -10.90 -0.08 5.06
C THR A 61 -9.85 0.59 4.19
N ILE A 62 -8.70 -0.07 4.00
CA ILE A 62 -7.62 0.43 3.14
C ILE A 62 -8.05 0.40 1.67
N TYR A 63 -8.76 -0.64 1.24
CA TYR A 63 -9.36 -0.72 -0.08
C TYR A 63 -10.29 0.48 -0.32
N GLY A 64 -11.27 0.69 0.56
CA GLY A 64 -12.25 1.76 0.43
C GLY A 64 -11.61 3.15 0.46
N LEU A 65 -10.62 3.35 1.32
CA LEU A 65 -9.88 4.61 1.35
C LEU A 65 -9.00 4.79 0.10
N SER A 66 -8.38 3.71 -0.39
CA SER A 66 -7.53 3.70 -1.59
C SER A 66 -8.33 4.06 -2.84
N THR A 67 -9.49 3.43 -3.04
CA THR A 67 -10.37 3.76 -4.17
C THR A 67 -10.86 5.19 -4.10
N LEU A 68 -11.33 5.67 -2.95
CA LEU A 68 -11.81 7.05 -2.83
C LEU A 68 -10.73 8.08 -3.18
N LEU A 69 -9.50 7.92 -2.67
CA LEU A 69 -8.41 8.84 -3.01
C LEU A 69 -7.99 8.71 -4.48
N LYS A 70 -7.91 7.49 -5.03
CA LYS A 70 -7.53 7.29 -6.44
C LYS A 70 -8.58 7.84 -7.40
N ASP A 71 -9.86 7.59 -7.15
CA ASP A 71 -10.95 8.09 -7.98
C ASP A 71 -10.97 9.64 -7.95
N THR A 72 -10.80 10.23 -6.76
CA THR A 72 -10.67 11.69 -6.61
C THR A 72 -9.46 12.23 -7.36
N ALA A 73 -8.29 11.58 -7.24
CA ALA A 73 -7.07 12.00 -7.92
C ALA A 73 -7.19 11.90 -9.44
N LEU A 74 -7.82 10.84 -9.96
CA LEU A 74 -8.07 10.63 -11.38
C LEU A 74 -9.10 11.61 -11.94
N GLU A 75 -10.13 11.95 -11.16
CA GLU A 75 -11.13 12.97 -11.51
C GLU A 75 -10.48 14.36 -11.65
N ILE A 76 -9.59 14.72 -10.71
CA ILE A 76 -8.81 15.96 -10.78
C ILE A 76 -7.83 15.97 -11.97
N LEU A 77 -7.22 14.82 -12.29
CA LEU A 77 -6.30 14.67 -13.43
C LEU A 77 -7.01 14.72 -14.79
N ASN A 78 -8.20 14.14 -14.90
CA ASN A 78 -8.98 14.11 -16.13
C ASN A 78 -9.48 15.49 -16.57
N PHE A 79 -9.44 16.50 -15.68
CA PHE A 79 -9.60 17.91 -16.07
C PHE A 79 -8.51 18.38 -17.05
N PHE A 80 -7.37 17.67 -17.16
CA PHE A 80 -6.29 17.94 -18.09
C PHE A 80 -6.13 16.79 -19.10
N PRO A 81 -6.79 16.84 -20.27
CA PRO A 81 -6.95 15.70 -21.19
C PRO A 81 -5.65 15.15 -21.81
N ILE A 82 -4.54 15.87 -21.73
CA ILE A 82 -3.22 15.44 -22.25
C ILE A 82 -2.42 14.68 -21.18
N ILE A 83 -2.81 14.78 -19.91
CA ILE A 83 -2.02 14.31 -18.75
C ILE A 83 -2.47 12.93 -18.26
N GLY A 84 -3.66 12.46 -18.64
CA GLY A 84 -4.31 11.26 -18.08
C GLY A 84 -3.42 10.00 -18.06
N TRP A 85 -2.70 9.71 -19.14
CA TRP A 85 -1.90 8.49 -19.25
C TRP A 85 -0.65 8.48 -18.36
N GLY A 86 0.13 9.56 -18.37
CA GLY A 86 1.32 9.67 -17.52
C GLY A 86 0.94 9.82 -16.05
N ALA A 87 -0.20 10.45 -15.78
CA ALA A 87 -0.59 10.77 -14.44
C ALA A 87 -1.27 9.60 -13.71
N GLU A 88 -1.90 8.65 -14.42
CA GLU A 88 -2.27 7.35 -13.85
C GLU A 88 -1.07 6.60 -13.28
N VAL A 89 0.05 6.58 -14.01
CA VAL A 89 1.29 5.93 -13.56
C VAL A 89 1.86 6.62 -12.32
N ILE A 90 1.91 7.96 -12.34
CA ILE A 90 2.41 8.75 -11.21
C ILE A 90 1.52 8.56 -9.98
N VAL A 91 0.20 8.63 -10.14
CA VAL A 91 -0.76 8.42 -9.04
C VAL A 91 -0.61 7.02 -8.46
N ALA A 92 -0.53 5.99 -9.29
CA ALA A 92 -0.33 4.61 -8.83
C ALA A 92 0.97 4.45 -8.03
N MET A 93 2.09 4.99 -8.53
CA MET A 93 3.37 4.94 -7.82
C MET A 93 3.33 5.69 -6.49
N LEU A 94 2.78 6.90 -6.47
CA LEU A 94 2.63 7.69 -5.24
C LEU A 94 1.74 6.98 -4.21
N PHE A 95 0.67 6.33 -4.67
CA PHE A 95 -0.25 5.64 -3.78
C PHE A 95 0.38 4.43 -3.10
N VAL A 96 1.05 3.57 -3.88
CA VAL A 96 1.76 2.40 -3.35
C VAL A 96 2.90 2.82 -2.43
N LEU A 97 3.65 3.87 -2.80
CA LEU A 97 4.71 4.42 -1.97
C LEU A 97 4.15 4.94 -0.64
N PHE A 98 3.07 5.73 -0.68
CA PHE A 98 2.42 6.31 0.49
C PHE A 98 1.91 5.23 1.44
N LEU A 99 1.13 4.26 0.94
CA LEU A 99 0.63 3.15 1.75
C LEU A 99 1.75 2.29 2.32
N GLY A 100 2.78 2.01 1.51
CA GLY A 100 3.94 1.24 1.95
C GLY A 100 4.69 1.93 3.09
N LEU A 101 4.93 3.24 2.98
CA LEU A 101 5.54 4.04 4.03
C LEU A 101 4.66 4.12 5.27
N LEU A 102 3.36 4.36 5.11
CA LEU A 102 2.41 4.45 6.21
C LEU A 102 2.32 3.12 6.99
N ALA A 103 2.24 2.00 6.27
CA ALA A 103 2.24 0.67 6.87
C ALA A 103 3.58 0.37 7.54
N ASN A 104 4.70 0.71 6.90
CA ASN A 104 6.00 0.55 7.52
C ASN A 104 6.11 1.36 8.82
N LEU A 105 5.62 2.60 8.86
CA LEU A 105 5.59 3.41 10.09
C LEU A 105 4.66 2.82 11.15
N TYR A 106 3.49 2.31 10.74
CA TYR A 106 2.53 1.68 11.64
C TYR A 106 3.11 0.41 12.28
N PHE A 107 3.73 -0.46 11.48
CA PHE A 107 4.30 -1.74 11.93
C PHE A 107 5.72 -1.61 12.52
N SER A 108 6.49 -0.58 12.17
CA SER A 108 7.81 -0.31 12.75
C SER A 108 7.75 0.30 14.15
N LYS A 109 6.55 0.63 14.67
CA LYS A 109 6.42 1.01 16.08
C LYS A 109 6.95 -0.14 16.94
N PRO A 110 7.84 0.14 17.91
CA PRO A 110 8.52 -0.91 18.64
C PRO A 110 7.55 -1.62 19.58
N LEU A 111 7.00 -2.76 19.13
CA LEU A 111 6.53 -3.83 20.02
C LEU A 111 7.68 -4.43 20.86
N ARG A 112 8.90 -3.88 20.76
CA ARG A 112 10.05 -4.23 21.61
C ARG A 112 9.85 -3.84 23.07
N HIS A 113 8.98 -2.88 23.39
CA HIS A 113 8.77 -2.48 24.79
C HIS A 113 8.00 -3.52 25.63
N ARG A 114 7.35 -4.53 25.04
CA ARG A 114 6.61 -5.56 25.79
C ARG A 114 7.43 -6.81 26.14
N ARG A 115 8.59 -7.04 25.50
CA ARG A 115 9.48 -8.18 25.79
C ARG A 115 10.56 -7.86 26.82
N ASP A 116 10.94 -6.59 26.95
CA ASP A 116 11.96 -6.17 27.91
C ASP A 116 11.39 -5.96 29.33
N LEU A 117 10.07 -5.73 29.47
CA LEU A 117 9.40 -5.66 30.77
C LEU A 117 9.21 -7.03 31.43
N GLU A 118 9.07 -8.10 30.64
CA GLU A 118 8.91 -9.47 31.16
C GLU A 118 10.24 -10.05 31.67
N LYS A 119 11.37 -9.52 31.18
CA LYS A 119 12.73 -9.97 31.53
C LYS A 119 13.30 -9.33 32.81
N HIS A 120 12.65 -8.30 33.34
CA HIS A 120 13.07 -7.61 34.56
C HIS A 120 12.20 -7.93 35.80
N THR A 121 11.22 -8.83 35.65
CA THR A 121 10.36 -9.34 36.74
C THR A 121 10.74 -10.73 37.26
N HIS A 122 11.94 -11.21 36.95
CA HIS A 122 12.52 -12.43 37.51
C HIS A 122 13.86 -12.16 38.18
#